data_AF-A0A8K0P197-F1
#
_entry.id   AF-A0A8K0P197-F1
#
_cell.length_a   1.000
_cell.length_b   1.000
_cell.length_c   1.000
_cell.angle_alpha   90.00
_cell.angle_beta   90.00
_cell.angle_gamma   90.00
#
_symmetry.space_group_name_H-M   'P 1'
#
loop_
_entity.id
_entity.type
_entity.pdbx_description
1 polymer ?
#
loop_
_entity_poly.entity_id
_entity_poly.type
_entity_poly.pdbx_seq_one_letter_code
_entity_poly.pdbx_strand_id
1 'polypeptide(L)'
;MSLGEVDDLASKLAKTTVEIKGVSFEGQTLRLNTEEDAKKVAEAIEKCENMEFLNFDGNTIGVEAAKVIGKALSGKPEFKRALWNNMFSGRMKTEIPKALEFLGDGIISSGATLTELILSDNAFGPVGLAGLETFIRSPSCHSLQILRLNNNGLGIQGAKVEGRTCCLGILSKALLDAIESSRKLGKQMALKVFVAGRNRLENEGAKLLARVFKEMKTLEELSMPMNGIYHQGLSELTSALSENPNLRVVDLNDNTVGGKKGAVHVAAMLPQLKKLQKLNLGDCLLKTSGALVLAQALAKGNNTALEVWLYTE
;
A
#
# COMPACT_ATOMS: atom_id res chain seq x y z
N MET A 1 -38.41 -12.79 11.18
CA MET A 1 -38.24 -12.44 9.77
C MET A 1 -38.55 -13.68 8.94
N SER A 2 -39.50 -13.59 8.02
CA SER A 2 -39.77 -14.68 7.07
C SER A 2 -38.67 -14.76 6.02
N LEU A 3 -38.50 -15.92 5.37
CA LEU A 3 -37.51 -16.08 4.28
C LEU A 3 -37.69 -15.01 3.19
N GLY A 4 -38.94 -14.66 2.87
CA GLY A 4 -39.27 -13.62 1.89
C GLY A 4 -38.91 -12.19 2.31
N GLU A 5 -38.86 -11.89 3.62
CA GLU A 5 -38.40 -10.58 4.11
C GLU A 5 -36.87 -10.44 4.00
N VAL A 6 -36.14 -11.55 4.17
CA VAL A 6 -34.67 -11.58 4.02
C VAL A 6 -34.28 -11.40 2.56
N ASP A 7 -34.98 -12.05 1.64
CA ASP A 7 -34.74 -11.93 0.20
C ASP A 7 -35.10 -10.54 -0.35
N ASP A 8 -36.18 -9.93 0.17
CA ASP A 8 -36.55 -8.55 -0.18
C ASP A 8 -35.52 -7.53 0.35
N LEU A 9 -35.00 -7.73 1.57
CA LEU A 9 -33.95 -6.87 2.13
C LEU A 9 -32.63 -7.02 1.37
N ALA A 10 -32.24 -8.24 1.00
CA ALA A 10 -31.06 -8.52 0.19
C ALA A 10 -31.15 -7.93 -1.22
N SER A 11 -32.33 -8.01 -1.85
CA SER A 11 -32.66 -7.35 -3.12
C SER A 11 -32.58 -5.82 -3.02
N LYS A 12 -33.08 -5.24 -1.92
CA LYS A 12 -32.99 -3.79 -1.66
C LYS A 12 -31.55 -3.34 -1.44
N LEU A 13 -30.76 -4.07 -0.65
CA LEU A 13 -29.32 -3.82 -0.44
C LEU A 13 -28.50 -3.95 -1.73
N ALA A 14 -28.78 -4.96 -2.56
CA ALA A 14 -28.10 -5.16 -3.85
C ALA A 14 -28.44 -4.06 -4.88
N LYS A 15 -29.58 -3.39 -4.73
CA LYS A 15 -30.02 -2.26 -5.56
C LYS A 15 -29.56 -0.90 -5.02
N THR A 16 -29.09 -0.83 -3.78
CA THR A 16 -28.47 0.37 -3.23
C THR A 16 -27.01 0.44 -3.70
N THR A 17 -26.79 0.89 -4.92
CA THR A 17 -25.48 1.48 -5.27
C THR A 17 -25.31 2.72 -4.40
N VAL A 18 -24.50 2.61 -3.35
CA VAL A 18 -23.97 3.78 -2.67
C VAL A 18 -23.07 4.46 -3.71
N GLU A 19 -23.57 5.52 -4.35
CA GLU A 19 -22.72 6.38 -5.18
C GLU A 19 -21.62 6.91 -4.27
N ILE A 20 -20.41 6.41 -4.46
CA ILE A 20 -19.25 6.92 -3.75
C ILE A 20 -19.05 8.34 -4.25
N LYS A 21 -19.38 9.31 -3.41
CA LYS A 21 -19.31 10.72 -3.76
C LYS A 21 -17.88 11.23 -3.54
N GLY A 22 -17.35 11.97 -4.50
CA GLY A 22 -15.99 12.51 -4.39
C GLY A 22 -15.63 13.44 -5.51
N VAL A 23 -14.40 13.93 -5.48
CA VAL A 23 -13.87 14.90 -6.43
C VAL A 23 -12.76 14.24 -7.24
N SER A 24 -12.83 14.36 -8.56
CA SER A 24 -11.83 13.79 -9.47
C SER A 24 -11.29 14.83 -10.45
N PHE A 25 -9.96 14.88 -10.54
CA PHE A 25 -9.21 15.61 -11.55
C PHE A 25 -8.37 14.66 -12.41
N GLU A 26 -8.68 13.38 -12.40
CA GLU A 26 -7.95 12.34 -13.14
C GLU A 26 -7.73 12.73 -14.62
N GLY A 27 -6.48 12.60 -15.07
CA GLY A 27 -6.12 12.79 -16.47
C GLY A 27 -6.21 14.24 -16.97
N GLN A 28 -6.49 15.22 -16.11
CA GLN A 28 -6.61 16.63 -16.53
C GLN A 28 -5.26 17.31 -16.77
N THR A 29 -4.14 16.68 -16.38
CA THR A 29 -2.77 17.20 -16.60
C THR A 29 -2.53 18.58 -15.99
N LEU A 30 -3.22 18.91 -14.89
CA LEU A 30 -3.10 20.20 -14.22
C LEU A 30 -1.71 20.38 -13.61
N ARG A 31 -1.15 21.59 -13.72
CA ARG A 31 0.06 22.01 -13.01
C ARG A 31 -0.29 23.03 -11.94
N LEU A 32 -0.47 22.56 -10.72
CA LEU A 32 -0.87 23.38 -9.58
C LEU A 32 0.38 23.82 -8.82
N ASN A 33 0.94 24.99 -9.14
CA ASN A 33 2.18 25.49 -8.53
C ASN A 33 1.90 26.39 -7.33
N THR A 34 0.88 27.24 -7.47
CA THR A 34 0.59 28.36 -6.59
C THR A 34 -0.74 28.16 -5.85
N GLU A 35 -1.00 29.03 -4.87
CA GLU A 35 -2.30 29.08 -4.21
C GLU A 35 -3.45 29.37 -5.20
N GLU A 36 -3.20 30.20 -6.23
CA GLU A 36 -4.20 30.54 -7.25
C GLU A 36 -4.61 29.33 -8.09
N ASP A 37 -3.63 28.53 -8.52
CA ASP A 37 -3.89 27.34 -9.33
C ASP A 37 -4.80 26.35 -8.59
N ALA A 38 -4.65 26.27 -7.26
CA ALA A 38 -5.40 25.35 -6.41
C ALA A 38 -6.83 25.82 -6.08
N LYS A 39 -7.23 27.07 -6.39
CA LYS A 39 -8.56 27.58 -6.02
C LYS A 39 -9.70 26.73 -6.57
N LYS A 40 -9.66 26.37 -7.84
CA LYS A 40 -10.70 25.53 -8.47
C LYS A 40 -10.81 24.16 -7.79
N VAL A 41 -9.69 23.62 -7.34
CA VAL A 41 -9.63 22.34 -6.63
C VAL A 41 -10.21 22.48 -5.22
N ALA A 42 -9.80 23.51 -4.49
CA ALA A 42 -10.34 23.80 -3.16
C ALA A 42 -11.85 24.04 -3.18
N GLU A 43 -12.35 24.84 -4.12
CA GLU A 43 -13.79 25.07 -4.29
C GLU A 43 -14.54 23.77 -4.60
N ALA A 44 -13.99 22.89 -5.45
CA ALA A 44 -14.60 21.61 -5.77
C ALA A 44 -14.68 20.71 -4.54
N ILE A 45 -13.60 20.66 -3.74
CA ILE A 45 -13.58 19.94 -2.45
C ILE A 45 -14.66 20.53 -1.54
N GLU A 46 -14.63 21.84 -1.27
CA GLU A 46 -15.54 22.53 -0.36
C GLU A 46 -17.01 22.30 -0.73
N LYS A 47 -17.38 22.46 -2.01
CA LYS A 47 -18.76 22.25 -2.52
C LYS A 47 -19.22 20.79 -2.47
N CYS A 48 -18.31 19.82 -2.42
CA CYS A 48 -18.67 18.40 -2.38
C CYS A 48 -19.03 17.98 -0.94
N GLU A 49 -20.33 17.97 -0.61
CA GLU A 49 -20.82 17.39 0.65
C GLU A 49 -20.59 15.87 0.71
N ASN A 50 -20.25 15.32 1.88
CA ASN A 50 -19.96 13.90 2.10
C ASN A 50 -18.89 13.36 1.13
N MET A 51 -17.79 14.10 0.96
CA MET A 51 -16.73 13.73 0.01
C MET A 51 -15.93 12.54 0.55
N GLU A 52 -16.06 11.37 -0.09
CA GLU A 52 -15.35 10.15 0.31
C GLU A 52 -14.01 9.96 -0.39
N PHE A 53 -13.80 10.54 -1.58
CA PHE A 53 -12.53 10.41 -2.31
C PHE A 53 -12.08 11.70 -2.99
N LEU A 54 -10.77 11.76 -3.23
CA LEU A 54 -10.10 12.79 -4.02
C LEU A 54 -9.10 12.13 -4.95
N ASN A 55 -9.34 12.26 -6.25
CA ASN A 55 -8.49 11.70 -7.29
C ASN A 55 -7.67 12.78 -8.01
N PHE A 56 -6.35 12.67 -7.92
CA PHE A 56 -5.39 13.55 -8.58
C PHE A 56 -4.52 12.85 -9.61
N ASP A 57 -4.87 11.63 -10.01
CA ASP A 57 -4.06 10.87 -10.96
C ASP A 57 -3.73 11.67 -12.23
N GLY A 58 -2.44 11.76 -12.54
CA GLY A 58 -1.93 12.45 -13.73
C GLY A 58 -1.85 13.97 -13.63
N ASN A 59 -1.89 14.55 -12.43
CA ASN A 59 -1.69 15.98 -12.21
C ASN A 59 -0.33 16.28 -11.57
N THR A 60 -0.02 17.55 -11.30
CA THR A 60 1.26 17.93 -10.70
C THR A 60 1.05 19.00 -9.63
N ILE A 61 1.15 18.60 -8.38
CA ILE A 61 0.85 19.44 -7.21
C ILE A 61 2.14 19.94 -6.57
N GLY A 62 2.28 21.25 -6.47
CA GLY A 62 3.37 21.94 -5.78
C GLY A 62 3.03 22.23 -4.32
N VAL A 63 4.01 22.73 -3.58
CA VAL A 63 3.89 22.94 -2.14
C VAL A 63 2.75 23.91 -1.77
N GLU A 64 2.69 25.07 -2.42
CA GLU A 64 1.66 26.08 -2.12
C GLU A 64 0.26 25.62 -2.52
N ALA A 65 0.14 24.90 -3.64
CA ALA A 65 -1.12 24.28 -4.03
C ALA A 65 -1.57 23.21 -3.02
N ALA A 66 -0.64 22.35 -2.58
CA ALA A 66 -0.92 21.31 -1.58
C ALA A 66 -1.37 21.89 -0.23
N LYS A 67 -0.83 23.04 0.18
CA LYS A 67 -1.26 23.78 1.36
C LYS A 67 -2.73 24.22 1.27
N VAL A 68 -3.13 24.80 0.14
CA VAL A 68 -4.53 25.21 -0.09
C VAL A 68 -5.46 24.00 -0.12
N ILE A 69 -5.06 22.93 -0.81
CA ILE A 69 -5.83 21.69 -0.90
C ILE A 69 -5.96 21.02 0.48
N GLY A 70 -4.88 20.95 1.25
CA GLY A 70 -4.87 20.43 2.62
C GLY A 70 -5.81 21.20 3.53
N LYS A 71 -5.85 22.53 3.41
CA LYS A 71 -6.82 23.36 4.14
C LYS A 71 -8.26 22.99 3.76
N ALA A 72 -8.58 22.82 2.49
CA ALA A 72 -9.92 22.41 2.04
C ALA A 72 -10.30 21.00 2.56
N LEU A 73 -9.34 20.07 2.60
CA LEU A 73 -9.53 18.73 3.15
C LEU A 73 -9.85 18.74 4.65
N SER A 74 -9.43 19.76 5.41
CA SER A 74 -9.71 19.85 6.85
C SER A 74 -11.22 19.94 7.17
N GLY A 75 -12.05 20.33 6.20
CA GLY A 75 -13.51 20.32 6.32
C GLY A 75 -14.21 19.03 5.86
N LYS A 76 -13.48 17.92 5.66
CA LYS A 76 -14.02 16.68 5.06
C LYS A 76 -13.84 15.45 5.97
N PRO A 77 -14.59 15.34 7.07
CA PRO A 77 -14.50 14.20 7.99
C PRO A 77 -14.93 12.86 7.35
N GLU A 78 -15.72 12.88 6.27
CA GLU A 78 -16.16 11.69 5.54
C GLU A 78 -15.09 11.13 4.58
N PHE A 79 -13.94 11.80 4.46
CA PHE A 79 -12.88 11.43 3.52
C PHE A 79 -12.30 10.05 3.83
N LYS A 80 -12.26 9.17 2.82
CA LYS A 80 -11.84 7.77 2.96
C LYS A 80 -10.76 7.33 1.97
N ARG A 81 -10.63 7.98 0.81
CA ARG A 81 -9.82 7.47 -0.29
C ARG A 81 -8.99 8.58 -0.94
N ALA A 82 -7.67 8.50 -0.73
CA ALA A 82 -6.68 9.35 -1.38
C ALA A 82 -6.15 8.64 -2.63
N LEU A 83 -6.67 9.01 -3.81
CA LEU A 83 -6.27 8.44 -5.11
C LEU A 83 -5.23 9.36 -5.75
N TRP A 84 -3.99 9.25 -5.28
CA TRP A 84 -2.92 10.23 -5.45
C TRP A 84 -1.76 9.66 -6.26
N ASN A 85 -2.06 8.91 -7.33
CA ASN A 85 -1.01 8.45 -8.24
C ASN A 85 -0.44 9.62 -9.03
N ASN A 86 0.82 9.51 -9.44
CA ASN A 86 1.44 10.37 -10.46
C ASN A 86 1.10 11.87 -10.30
N MET A 87 1.15 12.36 -9.06
CA MET A 87 0.73 13.72 -8.70
C MET A 87 1.92 14.67 -8.49
N PHE A 88 3.15 14.17 -8.64
CA PHE A 88 4.41 14.91 -8.44
C PHE A 88 5.34 14.89 -9.66
N SER A 89 4.82 14.61 -10.85
CA SER A 89 5.61 14.57 -12.09
C SER A 89 6.33 15.90 -12.33
N GLY A 90 7.66 15.88 -12.46
CA GLY A 90 8.47 17.09 -12.67
C GLY A 90 8.67 17.97 -11.42
N ARG A 91 8.23 17.54 -10.23
CA ARG A 91 8.53 18.23 -8.96
C ARG A 91 9.90 17.84 -8.43
N MET A 92 10.51 18.74 -7.66
CA MET A 92 11.74 18.42 -6.95
C MET A 92 11.44 17.45 -5.80
N LYS A 93 12.36 16.50 -5.55
CA LYS A 93 12.21 15.53 -4.45
C LYS A 93 12.13 16.18 -3.06
N THR A 94 12.63 17.41 -2.92
CA THR A 94 12.56 18.21 -1.70
C THR A 94 11.19 18.86 -1.48
N GLU A 95 10.40 19.07 -2.54
CA GLU A 95 9.04 19.63 -2.45
C GLU A 95 8.03 18.58 -2.00
N ILE A 96 8.21 17.32 -2.45
CA ILE A 96 7.27 16.22 -2.23
C ILE A 96 6.92 16.02 -0.74
N PRO A 97 7.90 15.93 0.20
CA PRO A 97 7.56 15.79 1.61
C PRO A 97 6.69 16.93 2.09
N LYS A 98 7.01 18.18 1.72
CA LYS A 98 6.27 19.34 2.22
C LYS A 98 4.85 19.39 1.69
N ALA A 99 4.64 19.01 0.43
CA ALA A 99 3.31 18.89 -0.15
C ALA A 99 2.50 17.79 0.56
N LEU A 100 3.10 16.62 0.81
CA LEU A 100 2.44 15.52 1.51
C LEU A 100 2.12 15.85 2.97
N GLU A 101 2.97 16.61 3.66
CA GLU A 101 2.69 17.13 5.01
C GLU A 101 1.39 17.94 5.02
N PHE A 102 1.26 18.92 4.12
CA PHE A 102 0.06 19.75 4.08
C PHE A 102 -1.21 18.96 3.79
N LEU A 103 -1.15 18.00 2.86
CA LEU A 103 -2.29 17.13 2.55
C LEU A 103 -2.64 16.22 3.73
N GLY A 104 -1.63 15.63 4.37
CA GLY A 104 -1.78 14.80 5.56
C GLY A 104 -2.37 15.57 6.74
N ASP A 105 -1.83 16.76 7.05
CA ASP A 105 -2.31 17.65 8.11
C ASP A 105 -3.77 18.04 7.92
N GLY A 106 -4.19 18.28 6.67
CA GLY A 106 -5.59 18.49 6.32
C GLY A 106 -6.48 17.32 6.73
N ILE A 107 -6.09 16.09 6.35
CA ILE A 107 -6.84 14.88 6.69
C ILE A 107 -6.87 14.65 8.20
N ILE A 108 -5.73 14.81 8.89
CA ILE A 108 -5.66 14.69 10.36
C ILE A 108 -6.63 15.69 11.01
N SER A 109 -6.60 16.95 10.57
CA SER A 109 -7.42 18.03 11.13
C SER A 109 -8.92 17.79 10.93
N SER A 110 -9.31 17.13 9.84
CA SER A 110 -10.71 16.78 9.59
C SER A 110 -11.25 15.67 10.49
N GLY A 111 -10.37 14.90 11.15
CA GLY A 111 -10.76 13.68 11.87
C GLY A 111 -11.15 12.50 10.97
N ALA A 112 -10.95 12.62 9.66
CA ALA A 112 -11.22 11.57 8.69
C ALA A 112 -10.46 10.28 9.00
N THR A 113 -11.07 9.15 8.66
CA THR A 113 -10.51 7.81 8.86
C THR A 113 -10.32 7.16 7.50
N LEU A 114 -9.08 7.18 7.02
CA LEU A 114 -8.72 6.76 5.68
C LEU A 114 -8.80 5.24 5.55
N THR A 115 -9.29 4.77 4.41
CA THR A 115 -9.38 3.34 4.05
C THR A 115 -8.49 3.01 2.87
N GLU A 116 -8.21 3.96 1.98
CA GLU A 116 -7.34 3.76 0.82
C GLU A 116 -6.37 4.91 0.64
N LEU A 117 -5.08 4.57 0.52
CA LEU A 117 -4.00 5.48 0.19
C LEU A 117 -3.24 4.94 -1.01
N ILE A 118 -3.45 5.57 -2.16
CA ILE A 118 -2.87 5.16 -3.43
C ILE A 118 -1.88 6.24 -3.86
N LEU A 119 -0.60 5.88 -3.90
CA LEU A 119 0.51 6.83 -4.07
C LEU A 119 1.47 6.35 -5.16
N SER A 120 1.03 5.53 -6.11
CA SER A 120 1.94 4.97 -7.12
C SER A 120 2.48 6.06 -8.04
N ASP A 121 3.65 5.82 -8.63
CA ASP A 121 4.21 6.67 -9.69
C ASP A 121 4.55 8.11 -9.26
N ASN A 122 4.88 8.33 -7.99
CA ASN A 122 5.20 9.65 -7.44
C ASN A 122 6.70 9.94 -7.28
N ALA A 123 7.58 9.03 -7.71
CA ALA A 123 9.02 9.23 -7.72
C ALA A 123 9.61 9.79 -6.39
N PHE A 124 9.06 9.36 -5.24
CA PHE A 124 9.44 9.81 -3.90
C PHE A 124 10.96 9.81 -3.65
N GLY A 125 11.67 8.87 -4.25
CA GLY A 125 13.10 8.70 -4.01
C GLY A 125 13.38 8.45 -2.53
N PRO A 126 14.55 8.87 -2.01
CA PRO A 126 14.96 8.53 -0.66
C PRO A 126 14.28 9.35 0.44
N VAL A 127 13.59 10.45 0.12
CA VAL A 127 13.03 11.39 1.11
C VAL A 127 11.53 11.62 1.03
N GLY A 128 10.86 11.32 -0.10
CA GLY A 128 9.46 11.68 -0.33
C GLY A 128 8.49 11.22 0.76
N LEU A 129 8.66 9.99 1.29
CA LEU A 129 7.80 9.45 2.35
C LEU A 129 7.95 10.13 3.71
N ALA A 130 8.98 10.97 3.93
CA ALA A 130 9.11 11.73 5.16
C ALA A 130 7.86 12.60 5.44
N GLY A 131 7.23 13.13 4.39
CA GLY A 131 6.03 13.95 4.53
C GLY A 131 4.77 13.20 4.96
N LEU A 132 4.80 11.86 4.93
CA LEU A 132 3.68 11.02 5.37
C LEU A 132 3.89 10.44 6.76
N GLU A 133 5.02 10.69 7.41
CA GLU A 133 5.34 10.05 8.69
C GLU A 133 4.29 10.39 9.77
N THR A 134 4.03 11.68 9.97
CA THR A 134 3.01 12.15 10.94
C THR A 134 1.63 11.62 10.59
N PHE A 135 1.28 11.63 9.30
CA PHE A 135 -0.02 11.17 8.83
C PHE A 135 -0.23 9.66 9.06
N ILE A 136 0.74 8.81 8.72
CA ILE A 136 0.62 7.36 8.91
C ILE A 136 0.55 7.00 10.40
N ARG A 137 1.25 7.73 11.27
CA ARG A 137 1.19 7.55 12.74
C ARG A 137 -0.15 7.98 13.35
N SER A 138 -0.92 8.80 12.64
CA SER A 138 -2.15 9.39 13.18
C SER A 138 -3.32 8.40 13.24
N PRO A 139 -4.33 8.66 14.08
CA PRO A 139 -5.56 7.87 14.11
C PRO A 139 -6.29 7.78 12.75
N SER A 140 -6.10 8.77 11.88
CA SER A 140 -6.66 8.78 10.53
C SER A 140 -6.20 7.60 9.68
N CYS A 141 -5.07 6.97 9.99
CA CYS A 141 -4.58 5.79 9.25
C CYS A 141 -4.90 4.45 9.95
N HIS A 142 -5.52 4.44 11.13
CA HIS A 142 -5.80 3.17 11.84
C HIS A 142 -6.77 2.26 11.07
N SER A 143 -7.66 2.85 10.28
CA SER A 143 -8.63 2.15 9.41
C SER A 143 -8.09 1.84 8.01
N LEU A 144 -6.83 2.15 7.71
CA LEU A 144 -6.27 2.00 6.37
C LEU A 144 -6.31 0.53 5.94
N GLN A 145 -6.96 0.23 4.82
CA GLN A 145 -7.14 -1.11 4.28
C GLN A 145 -6.27 -1.37 3.06
N ILE A 146 -6.03 -0.35 2.25
CA ILE A 146 -5.26 -0.45 1.00
C ILE A 146 -4.17 0.59 0.99
N LEU A 147 -2.92 0.13 0.81
CA LEU A 147 -1.76 0.98 0.59
C LEU A 147 -1.06 0.55 -0.71
N ARG A 148 -1.03 1.45 -1.70
CA ARG A 148 -0.34 1.22 -2.98
C ARG A 148 0.77 2.22 -3.18
N LEU A 149 1.96 1.71 -3.46
CA LEU A 149 3.22 2.46 -3.52
C LEU A 149 4.08 2.02 -4.71
N ASN A 150 3.49 1.56 -5.81
CA ASN A 150 4.27 1.13 -6.97
C ASN A 150 5.14 2.26 -7.51
N ASN A 151 6.35 1.93 -7.98
CA ASN A 151 7.18 2.84 -8.77
C ASN A 151 7.46 4.20 -8.09
N ASN A 152 7.79 4.18 -6.80
CA ASN A 152 8.10 5.37 -6.02
C ASN A 152 9.60 5.56 -5.74
N GLY A 153 10.44 4.60 -6.14
CA GLY A 153 11.87 4.67 -5.89
C GLY A 153 12.20 4.66 -4.39
N LEU A 154 11.49 3.84 -3.61
CA LEU A 154 11.68 3.74 -2.15
C LEU A 154 13.10 3.25 -1.77
N GLY A 155 13.75 2.54 -2.69
CA GLY A 155 15.19 2.29 -2.70
C GLY A 155 15.66 1.17 -1.77
N ILE A 156 16.96 0.86 -1.93
CA ILE A 156 17.68 -0.31 -1.43
C ILE A 156 18.15 -0.17 0.03
N GLN A 157 18.21 1.08 0.47
CA GLN A 157 18.91 1.63 1.62
C GLN A 157 18.97 3.12 1.24
N GLY A 158 18.47 4.03 2.05
CA GLY A 158 19.43 4.81 2.84
C GLY A 158 20.73 4.08 2.97
N ALA A 159 21.66 4.36 2.05
CA ALA A 159 23.01 4.52 2.53
C ALA A 159 22.87 5.33 3.82
N LYS A 160 23.54 4.92 4.89
CA LYS A 160 23.84 5.84 5.98
C LYS A 160 24.63 6.99 5.36
N VAL A 161 23.94 7.90 4.69
CA VAL A 161 24.42 9.21 4.33
C VAL A 161 24.14 9.96 5.62
N GLU A 162 25.14 9.97 6.50
CA GLU A 162 25.16 10.87 7.66
C GLU A 162 24.01 10.66 8.66
N GLY A 163 23.67 9.42 9.01
CA GLY A 163 22.72 9.14 10.10
C GLY A 163 21.23 9.36 9.78
N ARG A 164 20.84 9.45 8.50
CA ARG A 164 19.42 9.59 8.09
C ARG A 164 18.74 8.23 7.82
N THR A 165 17.49 8.11 8.24
CA THR A 165 16.62 6.95 7.99
C THR A 165 16.14 6.95 6.53
N CYS A 166 16.15 5.80 5.86
CA CYS A 166 15.64 5.67 4.49
C CYS A 166 14.11 5.80 4.41
N CYS A 167 13.55 6.19 3.25
CA CYS A 167 12.10 6.25 3.02
C CYS A 167 11.35 5.01 3.50
N LEU A 168 11.90 3.82 3.23
CA LEU A 168 11.27 2.58 3.66
C LEU A 168 11.39 2.32 5.16
N GLY A 169 12.48 2.79 5.79
CA GLY A 169 12.63 2.76 7.24
C GLY A 169 11.66 3.72 7.92
N ILE A 170 11.44 4.90 7.34
CA ILE A 170 10.41 5.86 7.77
C ILE A 170 9.03 5.19 7.67
N LEU A 171 8.69 4.60 6.52
CA LEU A 171 7.41 3.92 6.33
C LEU A 171 7.22 2.76 7.31
N SER A 172 8.21 1.87 7.41
CA SER A 172 8.18 0.71 8.29
C SER A 172 8.00 1.14 9.75
N LYS A 173 8.76 2.14 10.19
CA LYS A 173 8.65 2.70 11.55
C LYS A 173 7.28 3.35 11.78
N ALA A 174 6.81 4.18 10.86
CA ALA A 174 5.51 4.84 10.97
C ALA A 174 4.37 3.80 11.04
N LEU A 175 4.42 2.73 10.24
CA LEU A 175 3.45 1.64 10.30
C LEU A 175 3.51 0.86 11.62
N LEU A 176 4.71 0.56 12.13
CA LEU A 176 4.88 -0.09 13.44
C LEU A 176 4.32 0.77 14.58
N ASP A 177 4.62 2.06 14.55
CA ASP A 177 4.13 3.01 15.55
C ASP A 177 2.60 3.18 15.47
N ALA A 178 2.02 3.14 14.26
CA ALA A 178 0.57 3.11 14.04
C ALA A 178 -0.07 1.82 14.56
N ILE A 179 0.58 0.65 14.36
CA ILE A 179 0.14 -0.62 14.94
C ILE A 179 0.10 -0.49 16.47
N GLU A 180 1.18 -0.02 17.10
CA GLU A 180 1.24 0.14 18.56
C GLU A 180 0.18 1.11 19.08
N SER A 181 0.03 2.27 18.43
CA SER A 181 -0.98 3.28 18.75
C SER A 181 -2.40 2.72 18.66
N SER A 182 -2.72 1.99 17.57
CA SER A 182 -4.02 1.35 17.41
C SER A 182 -4.32 0.34 18.52
N ARG A 183 -3.33 -0.48 18.91
CA ARG A 183 -3.44 -1.47 19.99
C ARG A 183 -3.71 -0.82 21.35
N LYS A 184 -3.06 0.32 21.65
CA LYS A 184 -3.33 1.10 22.88
C LYS A 184 -4.78 1.59 22.97
N LEU A 185 -5.45 1.75 21.83
CA LEU A 185 -6.86 2.12 21.75
C LEU A 185 -7.81 0.91 21.68
N GLY A 186 -7.31 -0.32 21.89
CA GLY A 186 -8.10 -1.54 21.77
C GLY A 186 -8.52 -1.87 20.33
N LYS A 187 -7.85 -1.29 19.34
CA LYS A 187 -8.09 -1.51 17.91
C LYS A 187 -6.94 -2.32 17.27
N GLN A 188 -7.17 -2.80 16.05
CA GLN A 188 -6.15 -3.37 15.19
C GLN A 188 -6.09 -2.54 13.90
N MET A 189 -4.89 -2.37 13.34
CA MET A 189 -4.74 -1.82 11.99
C MET A 189 -5.51 -2.68 10.98
N ALA A 190 -6.20 -2.04 10.04
CA ALA A 190 -7.09 -2.74 9.10
C ALA A 190 -6.42 -3.09 7.75
N LEU A 191 -5.10 -3.00 7.62
CA LEU A 191 -4.42 -3.09 6.32
C LEU A 191 -4.50 -4.52 5.77
N LYS A 192 -5.14 -4.65 4.62
CA LYS A 192 -5.39 -5.91 3.93
C LYS A 192 -4.59 -6.04 2.66
N VAL A 193 -4.40 -4.94 1.95
CA VAL A 193 -3.76 -4.91 0.64
C VAL A 193 -2.53 -4.01 0.71
N PHE A 194 -1.36 -4.59 0.48
CA PHE A 194 -0.11 -3.85 0.36
C PHE A 194 0.54 -4.11 -0.98
N VAL A 195 0.77 -3.05 -1.74
CA VAL A 195 1.35 -3.11 -3.08
C VAL A 195 2.55 -2.16 -3.17
N ALA A 196 3.73 -2.69 -3.49
CA ALA A 196 4.96 -1.89 -3.54
C ALA A 196 5.99 -2.43 -4.55
N GLY A 197 5.57 -2.73 -5.77
CA GLY A 197 6.44 -3.13 -6.87
C GLY A 197 7.30 -2.00 -7.44
N ARG A 198 8.37 -2.38 -8.17
CA ARG A 198 9.27 -1.44 -8.87
C ARG A 198 9.89 -0.38 -7.97
N ASN A 199 10.21 -0.74 -6.73
CA ASN A 199 10.79 0.17 -5.75
C ASN A 199 12.24 -0.11 -5.41
N ARG A 200 12.81 -1.19 -5.97
CA ARG A 200 14.18 -1.64 -5.69
C ARG A 200 14.40 -1.81 -4.18
N LEU A 201 13.50 -2.54 -3.52
CA LEU A 201 13.52 -2.73 -2.06
C LEU A 201 14.68 -3.63 -1.61
N GLU A 202 15.11 -4.56 -2.46
CA GLU A 202 16.17 -5.54 -2.19
C GLU A 202 15.96 -6.27 -0.84
N ASN A 203 17.02 -6.85 -0.26
CA ASN A 203 16.88 -7.65 0.96
C ASN A 203 16.48 -6.82 2.17
N GLU A 204 17.13 -5.68 2.40
CA GLU A 204 16.86 -4.89 3.61
C GLU A 204 15.46 -4.30 3.61
N GLY A 205 14.95 -3.91 2.45
CA GLY A 205 13.58 -3.44 2.37
C GLY A 205 12.54 -4.52 2.62
N ALA A 206 12.76 -5.72 2.09
CA ALA A 206 11.93 -6.88 2.42
C ALA A 206 11.95 -7.18 3.93
N LYS A 207 13.12 -7.10 4.58
CA LYS A 207 13.26 -7.32 6.04
C LYS A 207 12.50 -6.30 6.87
N LEU A 208 12.56 -5.02 6.50
CA LEU A 208 11.83 -3.95 7.20
C LEU A 208 10.32 -4.15 7.11
N LEU A 209 9.82 -4.49 5.93
CA LEU A 209 8.39 -4.77 5.73
C LEU A 209 7.96 -6.09 6.40
N ALA A 210 8.81 -7.11 6.41
CA ALA A 210 8.55 -8.36 7.13
C ALA A 210 8.26 -8.12 8.62
N ARG A 211 9.00 -7.21 9.27
CA ARG A 211 8.73 -6.82 10.68
C ARG A 211 7.33 -6.22 10.85
N VAL A 212 6.90 -5.36 9.92
CA VAL A 212 5.55 -4.76 9.93
C VAL A 212 4.50 -5.86 9.79
N PHE A 213 4.62 -6.73 8.79
CA PHE A 213 3.61 -7.74 8.47
C PHE A 213 3.50 -8.83 9.54
N LYS A 214 4.60 -9.15 10.21
CA LYS A 214 4.62 -10.05 11.36
C LYS A 214 3.82 -9.50 12.54
N GLU A 215 3.86 -8.19 12.78
CA GLU A 215 3.06 -7.56 13.84
C GLU A 215 1.60 -7.33 13.43
N MET A 216 1.37 -7.03 12.16
CA MET A 216 0.06 -6.60 11.66
C MET A 216 -0.95 -7.75 11.54
N LYS A 217 -0.54 -8.88 10.93
CA LYS A 217 -1.33 -10.13 10.80
C LYS A 217 -2.69 -10.02 10.10
N THR A 218 -2.96 -8.93 9.38
CA THR A 218 -4.24 -8.66 8.69
C THR A 218 -4.18 -8.80 7.18
N LEU A 219 -3.02 -9.09 6.58
CA LEU A 219 -2.88 -9.07 5.13
C LEU A 219 -3.74 -10.13 4.44
N GLU A 220 -4.37 -9.72 3.35
CA GLU A 220 -5.11 -10.55 2.38
C GLU A 220 -4.40 -10.56 1.02
N GLU A 221 -3.71 -9.47 0.65
CA GLU A 221 -2.96 -9.35 -0.60
C GLU A 221 -1.61 -8.65 -0.37
N LEU A 222 -0.56 -9.29 -0.88
CA LEU A 222 0.76 -8.69 -1.01
C LEU A 222 1.20 -8.75 -2.49
N SER A 223 1.51 -7.61 -3.09
CA SER A 223 2.18 -7.54 -4.40
C SER A 223 3.44 -6.67 -4.31
N MET A 224 4.59 -7.30 -4.54
CA MET A 224 5.91 -6.64 -4.50
C MET A 224 6.79 -7.04 -5.70
N PRO A 225 6.28 -6.98 -6.94
CA PRO A 225 7.05 -7.41 -8.10
C PRO A 225 8.21 -6.46 -8.43
N MET A 226 9.23 -6.95 -9.13
CA MET A 226 10.34 -6.13 -9.65
C MET A 226 11.07 -5.34 -8.56
N ASN A 227 11.40 -5.96 -7.43
CA ASN A 227 12.06 -5.28 -6.30
C ASN A 227 13.50 -5.73 -6.06
N GLY A 228 14.01 -6.71 -6.83
CA GLY A 228 15.34 -7.25 -6.65
C GLY A 228 15.54 -7.91 -5.27
N ILE A 229 14.48 -8.48 -4.69
CA ILE A 229 14.55 -9.17 -3.39
C ILE A 229 15.25 -10.52 -3.60
N TYR A 230 16.32 -10.79 -2.84
CA TYR A 230 17.04 -12.07 -2.90
C TYR A 230 16.58 -13.03 -1.79
N HIS A 231 17.05 -14.28 -1.82
CA HIS A 231 16.70 -15.32 -0.85
C HIS A 231 16.78 -14.91 0.64
N GLN A 232 17.71 -14.02 1.03
CA GLN A 232 17.81 -13.52 2.42
C GLN A 232 16.62 -12.65 2.82
N GLY A 233 16.24 -11.67 1.98
CA GLY A 233 15.05 -10.84 2.23
C GLY A 233 13.77 -11.66 2.11
N LEU A 234 13.73 -12.59 1.15
CA LEU A 234 12.61 -13.50 0.95
C LEU A 234 12.37 -14.42 2.16
N SER A 235 13.42 -14.92 2.81
CA SER A 235 13.31 -15.73 4.02
C SER A 235 12.54 -15.01 5.12
N GLU A 236 12.92 -13.77 5.41
CA GLU A 236 12.24 -12.96 6.42
C GLU A 236 10.81 -12.60 6.00
N LEU A 237 10.61 -12.22 4.74
CA LEU A 237 9.30 -11.88 4.21
C LEU A 237 8.34 -13.07 4.29
N THR A 238 8.71 -14.24 3.76
CA THR A 238 7.86 -15.45 3.78
C THR A 238 7.59 -15.96 5.20
N SER A 239 8.57 -15.83 6.12
CA SER A 239 8.37 -16.08 7.55
C SER A 239 7.26 -15.20 8.13
N ALA A 240 7.31 -13.89 7.88
CA ALA A 240 6.26 -12.96 8.32
C ALA A 240 4.90 -13.23 7.65
N LEU A 241 4.88 -13.56 6.35
CA LEU A 241 3.66 -13.88 5.63
C LEU A 241 2.99 -15.15 6.17
N SER A 242 3.76 -16.12 6.65
CA SER A 242 3.19 -17.33 7.28
C SER A 242 2.34 -17.03 8.53
N GLU A 243 2.49 -15.84 9.14
CA GLU A 243 1.68 -15.36 10.26
C GLU A 243 0.44 -14.56 9.84
N ASN A 244 0.16 -14.47 8.53
CA ASN A 244 -1.00 -13.79 7.96
C ASN A 244 -1.98 -14.82 7.36
N PRO A 245 -2.85 -15.46 8.19
CA PRO A 245 -3.68 -16.59 7.75
C PRO A 245 -4.78 -16.22 6.76
N ASN A 246 -5.03 -14.92 6.56
CA ASN A 246 -6.01 -14.41 5.61
C ASN A 246 -5.45 -14.14 4.21
N LEU A 247 -4.15 -14.35 3.99
CA LEU A 247 -3.53 -14.14 2.67
C LEU A 247 -4.19 -15.00 1.59
N ARG A 248 -4.60 -14.32 0.52
CA ARG A 248 -5.20 -14.85 -0.71
C ARG A 248 -4.29 -14.64 -1.91
N VAL A 249 -3.52 -13.56 -1.93
CA VAL A 249 -2.65 -13.23 -3.06
C VAL A 249 -1.25 -12.93 -2.55
N VAL A 250 -0.26 -13.63 -3.10
CA VAL A 250 1.16 -13.31 -2.95
C VAL A 250 1.77 -13.19 -4.33
N ASP A 251 2.18 -11.98 -4.68
CA ASP A 251 2.85 -11.67 -5.94
C ASP A 251 4.25 -11.13 -5.68
N LEU A 252 5.25 -11.93 -6.05
CA LEU A 252 6.67 -11.63 -5.91
C LEU A 252 7.38 -11.74 -7.26
N ASN A 253 6.66 -11.63 -8.38
CA ASN A 253 7.24 -11.72 -9.72
C ASN A 253 8.48 -10.82 -9.90
N ASP A 254 9.45 -11.28 -10.69
CA ASP A 254 10.69 -10.55 -10.97
C ASP A 254 11.44 -10.14 -9.68
N ASN A 255 11.58 -11.10 -8.78
CA ASN A 255 12.49 -11.04 -7.63
C ASN A 255 13.42 -12.26 -7.63
N THR A 256 14.62 -12.14 -7.11
CA THR A 256 15.62 -13.20 -7.15
C THR A 256 15.42 -14.25 -6.04
N VAL A 257 14.40 -15.12 -6.19
CA VAL A 257 14.22 -16.28 -5.30
C VAL A 257 15.49 -17.17 -5.33
N GLY A 258 16.10 -17.33 -6.50
CA GLY A 258 17.48 -17.85 -6.60
C GLY A 258 17.60 -19.34 -6.34
N GLY A 259 16.88 -20.16 -7.11
CA GLY A 259 16.99 -21.61 -7.05
C GLY A 259 16.32 -22.24 -5.83
N LYS A 260 16.84 -23.41 -5.44
CA LYS A 260 16.47 -24.11 -4.21
C LYS A 260 16.57 -23.25 -2.95
N LYS A 261 17.54 -22.33 -2.86
CA LYS A 261 17.80 -21.52 -1.65
C LYS A 261 16.61 -20.64 -1.26
N GLY A 262 15.95 -19.98 -2.20
CA GLY A 262 14.74 -19.21 -1.90
C GLY A 262 13.47 -20.07 -1.91
N ALA A 263 13.39 -21.07 -2.79
CA ALA A 263 12.21 -21.90 -2.94
C ALA A 263 11.83 -22.65 -1.65
N VAL A 264 12.81 -23.05 -0.83
CA VAL A 264 12.54 -23.69 0.47
C VAL A 264 11.78 -22.78 1.45
N HIS A 265 12.02 -21.47 1.40
CA HIS A 265 11.35 -20.51 2.27
C HIS A 265 9.89 -20.30 1.85
N VAL A 266 9.66 -20.17 0.54
CA VAL A 266 8.29 -20.13 -0.02
C VAL A 266 7.55 -21.44 0.29
N ALA A 267 8.18 -22.59 0.06
CA ALA A 267 7.59 -23.89 0.38
C ALA A 267 7.19 -24.01 1.85
N ALA A 268 7.98 -23.47 2.77
CA ALA A 268 7.72 -23.52 4.20
C ALA A 268 6.51 -22.69 4.65
N MET A 269 6.15 -21.60 3.95
CA MET A 269 4.98 -20.79 4.31
C MET A 269 3.66 -21.39 3.83
N LEU A 270 3.65 -22.16 2.73
CA LEU A 270 2.43 -22.67 2.08
C LEU A 270 1.47 -23.43 3.03
N PRO A 271 1.94 -24.30 3.95
CA PRO A 271 1.06 -25.01 4.86
C PRO A 271 0.25 -24.09 5.78
N GLN A 272 0.72 -22.87 6.06
CA GLN A 272 0.01 -21.90 6.92
C GLN A 272 -1.05 -21.10 6.15
N LEU A 273 -0.90 -20.94 4.84
CA LEU A 273 -1.74 -20.06 4.02
C LEU A 273 -2.92 -20.82 3.42
N LYS A 274 -3.89 -21.22 4.26
CA LYS A 274 -5.05 -22.02 3.85
C LYS A 274 -6.00 -21.32 2.88
N LYS A 275 -5.98 -19.99 2.84
CA LYS A 275 -6.83 -19.17 1.96
C LYS A 275 -6.11 -18.69 0.70
N LEU A 276 -4.86 -19.10 0.47
CA LEU A 276 -4.08 -18.64 -0.68
C LEU A 276 -4.78 -19.05 -1.97
N GLN A 277 -4.94 -18.12 -2.90
CA GLN A 277 -5.60 -18.34 -4.19
C GLN A 277 -4.64 -18.09 -5.34
N LYS A 278 -3.68 -17.17 -5.16
CA LYS A 278 -2.68 -16.81 -6.18
C LYS A 278 -1.29 -16.73 -5.59
N LEU A 279 -0.35 -17.44 -6.19
CA LEU A 279 1.08 -17.36 -5.91
C LEU A 279 1.83 -17.05 -7.21
N ASN A 280 2.33 -15.83 -7.34
CA ASN A 280 3.13 -15.42 -8.49
C ASN A 280 4.62 -15.37 -8.14
N LEU A 281 5.39 -16.23 -8.80
CA LEU A 281 6.86 -16.29 -8.77
C LEU A 281 7.41 -16.34 -10.20
N GLY A 282 6.72 -15.73 -11.17
CA GLY A 282 7.23 -15.55 -12.52
C GLY A 282 8.55 -14.78 -12.49
N ASP A 283 9.47 -15.09 -13.41
CA ASP A 283 10.78 -14.43 -13.53
C ASP A 283 11.62 -14.40 -12.24
N CYS A 284 11.41 -15.37 -11.34
CA CYS A 284 12.06 -15.38 -10.04
C CYS A 284 13.40 -16.14 -9.96
N LEU A 285 13.98 -16.51 -11.11
CA LEU A 285 15.20 -17.34 -11.20
C LEU A 285 15.08 -18.63 -10.36
N LEU A 286 13.92 -19.30 -10.42
CA LEU A 286 13.63 -20.51 -9.65
C LEU A 286 14.48 -21.71 -10.08
N LYS A 287 14.81 -21.81 -11.37
CA LYS A 287 15.48 -22.96 -12.00
C LYS A 287 14.72 -24.28 -11.75
N THR A 288 15.16 -25.38 -12.37
CA THR A 288 14.59 -26.72 -12.11
C THR A 288 14.62 -27.07 -10.62
N SER A 289 15.72 -26.76 -9.92
CA SER A 289 15.89 -27.12 -8.50
C SER A 289 14.91 -26.44 -7.55
N GLY A 290 14.55 -25.17 -7.81
CA GLY A 290 13.55 -24.46 -7.02
C GLY A 290 12.13 -24.90 -7.38
N ALA A 291 11.86 -25.10 -8.66
CA ALA A 291 10.56 -25.61 -9.13
C ALA A 291 10.20 -26.97 -8.51
N LEU A 292 11.16 -27.90 -8.43
CA LEU A 292 10.96 -29.20 -7.80
C LEU A 292 10.60 -29.10 -6.31
N VAL A 293 11.23 -28.16 -5.58
CA VAL A 293 10.91 -27.92 -4.16
C VAL A 293 9.49 -27.40 -4.00
N LEU A 294 9.08 -26.44 -4.83
CA LEU A 294 7.71 -25.91 -4.81
C LEU A 294 6.70 -26.98 -5.19
N ALA A 295 6.96 -27.76 -6.25
CA ALA A 295 6.09 -28.85 -6.68
C ALA A 295 5.87 -29.89 -5.57
N GLN A 296 6.94 -30.28 -4.85
CA GLN A 296 6.83 -31.21 -3.72
C GLN A 296 6.01 -30.63 -2.56
N ALA A 297 6.12 -29.33 -2.28
CA ALA A 297 5.35 -28.68 -1.23
C ALA A 297 3.87 -28.52 -1.62
N LEU A 298 3.60 -28.14 -2.86
CA LEU A 298 2.24 -28.01 -3.41
C LEU A 298 1.54 -29.37 -3.45
N ALA A 299 2.24 -30.45 -3.84
CA ALA A 299 1.69 -31.81 -3.85
C ALA A 299 1.31 -32.34 -2.46
N LYS A 300 1.89 -31.79 -1.38
CA LYS A 300 1.51 -32.10 0.01
C LYS A 300 0.36 -31.24 0.52
N GLY A 301 0.03 -30.16 -0.19
CA GLY A 301 -1.07 -29.27 0.15
C GLY A 301 -2.40 -29.79 -0.38
N ASN A 302 -3.50 -29.34 0.23
CA ASN A 302 -4.86 -29.68 -0.21
C ASN A 302 -5.57 -28.51 -0.90
N ASN A 303 -4.82 -27.50 -1.35
CA ASN A 303 -5.37 -26.30 -1.96
C ASN A 303 -5.44 -26.46 -3.48
N THR A 304 -6.51 -27.08 -3.96
CA THR A 304 -6.72 -27.44 -5.37
C THR A 304 -7.10 -26.25 -6.27
N ALA A 305 -7.49 -25.12 -5.68
CA ALA A 305 -7.86 -23.90 -6.39
C ALA A 305 -6.72 -22.86 -6.47
N LEU A 306 -5.52 -23.22 -5.99
CA LEU A 306 -4.37 -22.31 -5.99
C LEU A 306 -3.81 -22.15 -7.41
N GLU A 307 -3.91 -20.94 -7.95
CA GLU A 307 -3.21 -20.52 -9.17
C GLU A 307 -1.74 -20.23 -8.84
N VAL A 308 -0.83 -20.90 -9.55
CA VAL A 308 0.61 -20.71 -9.39
C VAL A 308 1.22 -20.29 -10.72
N TRP A 309 1.84 -19.12 -10.75
CA TRP A 309 2.61 -18.65 -11.90
C TRP A 309 4.09 -18.80 -11.61
N LEU A 310 4.76 -19.69 -12.36
CA LEU A 310 6.20 -19.94 -12.27
C LEU A 310 6.79 -19.75 -13.67
N TYR A 311 8.01 -19.23 -13.73
CA TYR A 311 8.85 -19.29 -14.93
C TYR A 311 10.09 -20.13 -14.61
N THR A 312 10.37 -21.13 -15.44
CA THR A 312 11.53 -22.01 -15.30
C THR A 312 12.35 -21.97 -16.58
N GLU A 313 13.56 -21.43 -16.49
CA GLU A 313 14.63 -21.62 -17.49
C GLU A 313 15.28 -23.00 -17.34
#